data_AF-A0A0A2WI36-F1
#
_entry.id   AF-A0A0A2WI36-F1
#
_cell.length_a   1.000
_cell.length_b   1.000
_cell.length_c   1.000
_cell.angle_alpha   90.00
_cell.angle_beta   90.00
_cell.angle_gamma   90.00
#
_symmetry.space_group_name_H-M   'P 1'
#
loop_
_entity.id
_entity.type
_entity.pdbx_description
1 polymer ?
#
loop_
_entity_poly.entity_id
_entity_poly.type
_entity_poly.pdbx_seq_one_letter_code
_entity_poly.pdbx_strand_id
1 'polypeptide(L)'
;MQEQHAIAGQTVDLGPELEAELTALDREMPRMQSMAGNIFALATAWAERHAAILQRTPPSMRPAMEARLHRIGIRWGVVHGVRMTAQFPAMGSPR
;
A
#
# COMPACT_ATOMS: atom_id res chain seq x y z
N MET A 1 1.81 8.89 37.10
CA MET A 1 2.64 9.44 36.01
C MET A 1 3.02 8.29 35.09
N GLN A 2 2.81 8.45 33.78
CA GLN A 2 3.27 7.61 32.66
C GLN A 2 2.37 6.44 32.23
N GLU A 3 1.30 6.76 31.50
CA GLU A 3 0.84 5.94 30.37
C GLU A 3 1.18 6.74 29.11
N GLN A 4 2.43 6.61 28.66
CA GLN A 4 2.88 7.22 27.41
C GLN A 4 2.38 6.36 26.25
N HIS A 5 1.38 6.89 25.54
CA HIS A 5 0.95 6.47 24.23
C HIS A 5 2.16 6.33 23.29
N ALA A 6 2.58 5.09 23.01
CA ALA A 6 3.58 4.78 21.99
C ALA A 6 2.98 3.84 20.95
N ILE A 7 2.11 4.37 20.08
CA ILE A 7 1.67 3.67 18.87
C ILE A 7 1.80 4.61 17.66
N ALA A 8 3.00 5.17 17.49
CA ALA A 8 3.39 5.88 16.29
C ALA A 8 4.79 5.39 15.90
N GLY A 9 4.86 4.40 15.01
CA GLY A 9 6.13 4.00 14.40
C GLY A 9 6.62 2.59 14.68
N GLN A 10 5.81 1.70 15.27
CA GLN A 10 6.16 0.27 15.28
C GLN A 10 5.98 -0.26 13.85
N THR A 11 7.05 -0.18 13.07
CA THR A 11 7.17 -0.93 11.82
C THR A 11 7.19 -2.39 12.25
N VAL A 12 6.03 -3.03 12.22
CA VAL A 12 5.96 -4.48 12.36
C VAL A 12 6.88 -5.05 11.30
N ASP A 13 7.94 -5.71 11.74
CA ASP A 13 8.81 -6.46 10.86
C ASP A 13 7.99 -7.63 10.30
N LEU A 14 7.63 -7.54 9.03
CA LEU A 14 6.86 -8.57 8.33
C LEU A 14 7.72 -9.83 8.08
N GLY A 15 9.03 -9.76 8.32
CA GLY A 15 9.96 -10.79 7.97
C GLY A 15 10.31 -10.79 6.47
N PRO A 16 11.42 -11.45 6.11
CA PRO A 16 11.97 -11.38 4.76
C PRO A 16 11.05 -12.03 3.72
N GLU A 17 10.28 -13.07 4.07
CA GLU A 17 9.40 -13.77 3.13
C GLU A 17 8.22 -12.90 2.69
N LEU A 18 7.54 -12.24 3.62
CA LEU A 18 6.40 -11.37 3.32
C LEU A 18 6.83 -10.09 2.59
N GLU A 19 7.98 -9.52 2.94
CA GLU A 19 8.57 -8.40 2.19
C GLU A 19 8.99 -8.82 0.77
N ALA A 20 9.44 -10.06 0.58
CA ALA A 20 9.73 -10.60 -0.74
C ALA A 20 8.46 -10.77 -1.58
N GLU A 21 7.35 -11.24 -0.99
CA GLU A 21 6.04 -11.31 -1.67
C GLU A 21 5.56 -9.92 -2.11
N LEU A 22 5.67 -8.92 -1.25
CA LEU A 22 5.32 -7.52 -1.58
C LEU A 22 6.18 -6.96 -2.72
N THR A 23 7.49 -7.25 -2.69
CA THR A 23 8.42 -6.84 -3.74
C THR A 23 8.11 -7.54 -5.06
N ALA A 24 7.74 -8.83 -5.02
CA ALA A 24 7.34 -9.59 -6.18
C ALA A 24 6.05 -9.01 -6.80
N LEU A 25 5.07 -8.67 -5.97
CA LEU A 25 3.84 -8.02 -6.41
C LEU A 25 4.14 -6.69 -7.12
N ASP A 26 4.94 -5.81 -6.51
CA ASP A 26 5.29 -4.50 -7.10
C ASP A 26 6.01 -4.66 -8.46
N ARG A 27 6.82 -5.71 -8.62
CA ARG A 27 7.47 -6.06 -9.90
C ARG A 27 6.52 -6.67 -10.92
N GLU A 28 5.45 -7.34 -10.49
CA GLU A 28 4.43 -7.93 -11.38
C GLU A 28 3.48 -6.85 -11.94
N MET A 29 3.32 -5.72 -11.23
CA MET A 29 2.38 -4.65 -11.61
C MET A 29 2.48 -4.16 -13.07
N PRO A 30 3.66 -3.88 -13.66
CA PRO A 30 3.76 -3.48 -15.07
C PRO A 30 3.20 -4.53 -16.02
N ARG A 31 3.42 -5.81 -15.71
CA ARG A 31 2.88 -6.93 -16.49
C ARG A 31 1.37 -7.00 -16.36
N MET A 32 0.84 -6.88 -15.14
CA MET A 32 -0.62 -6.87 -14.93
C MET A 32 -1.28 -5.70 -15.65
N GLN A 33 -0.68 -4.50 -15.63
CA GLN A 33 -1.17 -3.35 -16.39
C GLN A 33 -1.16 -3.60 -17.90
N SER A 34 -0.08 -4.19 -18.43
CA SER A 34 0.04 -4.49 -19.86
C SER A 34 -0.96 -5.55 -20.34
N MET A 35 -1.31 -6.50 -19.47
CA MET A 35 -2.28 -7.55 -19.77
C MET A 35 -3.74 -7.14 -19.50
N ALA A 36 -3.96 -6.07 -18.71
CA ALA A 36 -5.30 -5.61 -18.39
C ALA A 36 -5.89 -4.82 -19.57
N GLY A 37 -6.98 -5.32 -20.14
CA GLY A 37 -7.69 -4.63 -21.23
C GLY A 37 -8.42 -3.36 -20.81
N ASN A 38 -8.64 -3.15 -19.50
CA ASN A 38 -9.22 -1.94 -18.93
C ASN A 38 -8.89 -1.81 -17.43
N ILE A 39 -9.25 -0.67 -16.85
CA ILE A 39 -8.98 -0.35 -15.43
C ILE A 39 -9.68 -1.31 -14.45
N PHE A 40 -10.87 -1.82 -14.79
CA PHE A 40 -11.57 -2.78 -13.94
C PHE A 40 -10.85 -4.13 -13.92
N ALA A 41 -10.39 -4.61 -15.08
CA ALA A 41 -9.61 -5.84 -15.18
C ALA A 41 -8.31 -5.74 -14.37
N LEU A 42 -7.65 -4.58 -14.39
CA LEU A 42 -6.49 -4.31 -13.55
C LEU A 42 -6.85 -4.32 -12.06
N ALA A 43 -7.93 -3.65 -11.68
CA ALA A 43 -8.39 -3.59 -10.29
C ALA A 43 -8.80 -4.97 -9.76
N THR A 44 -9.43 -5.80 -10.59
CA THR A 44 -9.76 -7.19 -10.27
C THR A 44 -8.50 -8.02 -10.08
N ALA A 45 -7.55 -7.98 -11.03
CA ALA A 45 -6.29 -8.71 -10.91
C ALA A 45 -5.51 -8.29 -9.64
N TRP A 46 -5.49 -6.99 -9.34
CA TRP A 46 -4.93 -6.47 -8.10
C TRP A 46 -5.65 -7.03 -6.86
N ALA A 47 -6.99 -6.97 -6.82
CA ALA A 47 -7.78 -7.44 -5.68
C ALA A 47 -7.58 -8.94 -5.41
N GLU A 48 -7.44 -9.75 -6.46
CA GLU A 48 -7.14 -11.18 -6.34
C GLU A 48 -5.77 -11.43 -5.69
N ARG A 49 -4.71 -10.73 -6.15
CA ARG A 49 -3.38 -10.86 -5.55
C ARG A 49 -3.35 -10.34 -4.12
N HIS A 50 -4.02 -9.22 -3.87
CA HIS A 50 -4.19 -8.63 -2.53
C HIS A 50 -4.81 -9.64 -1.56
N ALA A 51 -5.93 -10.26 -1.95
CA ALA A 51 -6.61 -11.26 -1.13
C ALA A 51 -5.72 -12.50 -0.89
N ALA A 52 -5.01 -12.97 -1.92
CA ALA A 52 -4.12 -14.12 -1.79
C ALA A 52 -2.97 -13.89 -0.78
N ILE A 53 -2.36 -12.70 -0.79
CA ILE A 53 -1.30 -12.33 0.17
C ILE A 53 -1.87 -12.24 1.59
N LEU A 54 -3.04 -11.61 1.76
CA LEU A 54 -3.68 -11.51 3.07
C LEU A 54 -4.12 -12.86 3.67
N GLN A 55 -4.50 -13.82 2.82
CA GLN A 55 -4.82 -15.17 3.28
C GLN A 55 -3.58 -15.89 3.85
N ARG A 56 -2.39 -15.66 3.28
CA ARG A 56 -1.12 -16.25 3.75
C ARG A 56 -0.51 -15.51 4.94
N THR A 57 -0.91 -14.24 5.13
CA THR A 57 -0.37 -13.40 6.20
C THR A 57 -0.92 -13.82 7.57
N PRO A 58 -0.06 -14.08 8.57
CA PRO A 58 -0.48 -14.38 9.94
C PRO A 58 -1.36 -13.26 10.52
N PRO A 59 -2.40 -13.58 11.33
CA PRO A 59 -3.34 -12.59 11.86
C PRO A 59 -2.69 -11.41 12.61
N SER A 60 -1.60 -11.66 13.34
CA SER A 60 -0.85 -10.63 14.07
C SER A 60 -0.14 -9.61 13.16
N MET A 61 0.15 -9.98 11.91
CA MET A 61 0.88 -9.14 10.94
C MET A 61 -0.04 -8.51 9.89
N ARG A 62 -1.32 -8.92 9.84
CA ARG A 62 -2.30 -8.43 8.86
C ARG A 62 -2.41 -6.91 8.78
N PRO A 63 -2.51 -6.14 9.90
CA PRO A 63 -2.63 -4.69 9.81
C PRO A 63 -1.44 -4.03 9.12
N ALA A 64 -0.23 -4.54 9.35
CA ALA A 64 0.98 -4.02 8.74
C ALA A 64 1.08 -4.40 7.26
N MET A 65 0.68 -5.62 6.91
CA MET A 65 0.59 -6.07 5.53
C MET A 65 -0.44 -5.26 4.73
N GLU A 66 -1.64 -5.05 5.27
CA GLU A 66 -2.69 -4.24 4.67
C GLU A 66 -2.20 -2.81 4.40
N ALA A 67 -1.52 -2.18 5.36
CA ALA A 67 -0.94 -0.85 5.17
C ALA A 67 0.11 -0.81 4.04
N ARG A 68 0.90 -1.87 3.86
CA ARG A 68 1.89 -1.98 2.78
C ARG A 68 1.23 -2.18 1.43
N LEU A 69 0.31 -3.13 1.33
CA LEU A 69 -0.47 -3.38 0.13
C LEU A 69 -1.26 -2.14 -0.27
N HIS A 70 -1.85 -1.41 0.68
CA HIS A 70 -2.55 -0.17 0.42
C HIS A 70 -1.64 0.89 -0.23
N ARG A 71 -0.41 1.06 0.26
CA ARG A 71 0.57 1.99 -0.34
C ARG A 71 0.95 1.59 -1.77
N ILE A 72 1.11 0.30 -2.04
CA ILE A 72 1.35 -0.21 -3.39
C ILE A 72 0.12 0.08 -4.27
N GLY A 73 -1.08 -0.21 -3.78
CA GLY A 73 -2.32 0.05 -4.51
C GLY A 73 -2.51 1.52 -4.89
N ILE A 74 -2.14 2.45 -3.99
CA ILE A 74 -2.13 3.89 -4.27
C ILE A 74 -1.11 4.24 -5.37
N ARG A 75 0.12 3.73 -5.25
CA ARG A 75 1.20 3.98 -6.22
C ARG A 75 0.80 3.61 -7.64
N TRP A 76 0.08 2.51 -7.78
CA TRP A 76 -0.35 1.98 -9.07
C TRP A 76 -1.75 2.43 -9.51
N GLY A 77 -2.42 3.27 -8.72
CA GLY A 77 -3.73 3.84 -9.05
C GLY A 77 -4.91 2.85 -9.00
N VAL A 78 -4.74 1.70 -8.35
CA VAL A 78 -5.76 0.65 -8.21
C VAL A 78 -6.55 0.75 -6.89
N VAL A 79 -6.08 1.60 -5.96
CA VAL A 79 -6.82 1.98 -4.75
C VAL A 79 -6.87 3.50 -4.67
N HIS A 80 -7.98 4.04 -4.15
CA HIS A 80 -8.10 5.46 -3.85
C HIS A 80 -7.13 5.84 -2.72
N GLY A 81 -6.06 6.55 -3.06
CA GLY A 81 -5.26 7.24 -2.07
C GLY A 81 -6.00 8.45 -1.53
N VAL A 82 -5.82 8.74 -0.23
CA VAL A 82 -6.12 10.07 0.29
C VAL A 82 -5.18 11.02 -0.44
N ARG A 83 -5.68 11.74 -1.45
CA ARG A 83 -5.00 12.92 -1.98
C ARG A 83 -4.98 13.92 -0.85
N MET A 84 -3.89 13.95 -0.09
CA MET A 84 -3.62 15.03 0.84
C MET A 84 -3.24 16.23 -0.02
N THR A 85 -4.23 16.90 -0.60
CA THR A 85 -4.07 18.25 -1.13
C THR A 85 -3.98 19.20 0.06
N ALA A 86 -2.94 19.05 0.89
CA ALA A 86 -2.39 20.24 1.51
C ALA A 86 -1.82 21.01 0.32
N GLN A 87 -2.59 21.98 -0.17
CA GLN A 87 -2.08 23.00 -1.07
C GLN A 87 -0.73 23.42 -0.49
N PHE A 88 0.35 23.14 -1.22
CA PHE A 88 1.61 23.82 -0.93
C PHE A 88 1.26 25.31 -0.95
N PRO A 89 1.38 26.05 0.17
CA PRO A 89 1.33 27.49 0.08
C PRO A 89 2.54 27.82 -0.78
N ALA A 90 2.31 28.19 -2.03
CA ALA A 90 3.36 28.67 -2.89
C ALA A 90 4.02 29.82 -2.12
N MET A 91 5.30 29.66 -1.79
CA MET A 91 6.08 30.76 -1.25
C MET A 91 6.00 31.91 -2.25
N GLY A 92 5.34 33.00 -1.87
CA GLY A 92 5.31 34.22 -2.66
C GLY A 92 3.96 34.91 -2.68
N SER A 93 3.61 35.59 -1.59
CA SER A 93 2.94 36.89 -1.74
C SER A 93 3.99 37.96 -1.55
N PRO A 94 4.55 38.57 -2.61
CA PRO A 94 5.29 39.81 -2.45
C PRO A 94 4.29 40.94 -2.20
N ARG A 95 4.35 41.43 -0.95
CA ARG A 95 3.87 42.72 -0.41
C ARG A 95 2.37 42.98 -0.38
#